data_AF-A0A5C6FG25-F1
#
_entry.id   AF-A0A5C6FG25-F1
#
_cell.length_a   1.000
_cell.length_b   1.000
_cell.length_c   1.000
_cell.angle_alpha   90.00
_cell.angle_beta   90.00
_cell.angle_gamma   90.00
#
_symmetry.space_group_name_H-M   'P 1'
#
loop_
_entity.id
_entity.type
_entity.pdbx_description
1 polymer ?
#
loop_
_entity_poly.entity_id
_entity_poly.type
_entity_poly.pdbx_seq_one_letter_code
_entity_poly.pdbx_strand_id
1 'polypeptide(L)'
;MPLVPSSTPPQPDRLIPDAAPPWAVPVGSVAGTRFSLSYGIFIAAGIVMAVVVMASGQPGNGDLPLTAAIATAIWVTGWGTQVLAYTAIAWMVGMRVGEVTLGLIGPESPPRRWSAVSAITVAMGTMISLLVLVMVFRWIGGGFQMPTIGPADSETIPGTGTIEALAMGSPDAIWRAAAWLCSLQLLCQMFPLPRTLGRQTLAALTAICGRRLDLPTQVQLLGRGLIVLSMLTLVSAIWFLSETANSSSVERVPRWPLLFALSILLWISSRRSDVSESLRGFALASDTVSQSAPGRTNVITKIRQSATSRRRHKDLQAAVLRERTEAVDADRLDGILQQLHNEGIDSLSDEDRKILSRVSEQLRKARQQQS
;
A
#
# COMPACT_ATOMS: atom_id res chain seq x y z
N MET A 1 -45.37 -26.99 -19.05
CA MET A 1 -45.27 -26.27 -17.77
C MET A 1 -44.59 -24.93 -18.01
N PRO A 2 -45.31 -23.80 -17.88
CA PRO A 2 -44.72 -22.48 -18.06
C PRO A 2 -43.89 -22.10 -16.83
N LEU A 3 -42.64 -21.68 -17.06
CA LEU A 3 -41.75 -21.14 -16.03
C LEU A 3 -42.31 -19.79 -15.58
N VAL A 4 -42.81 -19.73 -14.35
CA VAL A 4 -43.21 -18.48 -13.70
C VAL A 4 -41.94 -17.65 -13.46
N PRO A 5 -41.79 -16.46 -14.06
CA PRO A 5 -40.66 -15.59 -13.76
C PRO A 5 -40.77 -15.14 -12.31
N SER A 6 -39.83 -15.56 -11.47
CA SER A 6 -39.73 -15.13 -10.08
C SER A 6 -39.47 -13.61 -10.06
N SER A 7 -40.47 -12.83 -9.71
CA SER A 7 -40.45 -11.37 -9.63
C SER A 7 -39.77 -10.83 -8.36
N THR A 8 -39.05 -11.68 -7.62
CA THR A 8 -38.23 -11.22 -6.50
C THR A 8 -37.15 -10.27 -7.01
N PRO A 9 -37.19 -8.98 -6.65
CA PRO A 9 -36.13 -8.05 -7.01
C PRO A 9 -34.82 -8.63 -6.49
N PRO A 10 -33.75 -8.65 -7.32
CA PRO A 10 -32.47 -9.21 -6.90
C PRO A 10 -32.04 -8.50 -5.62
N GLN A 11 -31.94 -9.26 -4.52
CA GLN A 11 -31.49 -8.72 -3.23
C GLN A 11 -30.14 -8.03 -3.45
N PRO A 12 -30.04 -6.70 -3.27
CA PRO A 12 -28.84 -5.95 -3.66
C PRO A 12 -27.61 -6.23 -2.78
N ASP A 13 -27.77 -6.97 -1.67
CA ASP A 13 -26.72 -7.10 -0.65
C ASP A 13 -26.16 -8.52 -0.45
N ARG A 14 -26.69 -9.54 -1.13
CA ARG A 14 -25.99 -10.83 -1.21
C ARG A 14 -25.05 -10.76 -2.41
N LEU A 15 -23.91 -10.08 -2.21
CA LEU A 15 -22.70 -10.35 -2.97
C LEU A 15 -22.50 -11.87 -2.91
N ILE A 16 -22.87 -12.57 -3.98
CA ILE A 16 -22.55 -13.98 -4.17
C ILE A 16 -21.03 -14.03 -3.93
N PRO A 17 -20.56 -14.81 -2.94
CA PRO A 17 -19.14 -14.92 -2.70
C PRO A 17 -18.50 -15.25 -4.04
N ASP A 18 -17.62 -14.37 -4.53
CA ASP A 18 -16.96 -14.56 -5.82
C ASP A 18 -16.42 -16.00 -5.80
N ALA A 19 -16.88 -16.81 -6.77
CA ALA A 19 -16.40 -18.17 -6.89
C ALA A 19 -14.89 -18.08 -7.10
N ALA A 20 -14.13 -18.93 -6.39
CA ALA A 20 -12.68 -18.94 -6.52
C ALA A 20 -12.33 -19.02 -8.02
N PRO A 21 -11.40 -18.17 -8.50
CA PRO A 21 -11.08 -18.16 -9.91
C PRO A 21 -10.65 -19.56 -10.35
N PRO A 22 -11.01 -20.02 -11.56
CA PRO A 22 -10.72 -21.38 -12.03
C PRO A 22 -9.22 -21.69 -12.13
N TRP A 23 -8.37 -20.66 -12.03
CA TRP A 23 -6.92 -20.72 -12.10
C TRP A 23 -6.23 -20.58 -10.74
N ALA A 24 -6.98 -20.62 -9.64
CA ALA A 24 -6.44 -20.55 -8.29
C ALA A 24 -6.95 -21.69 -7.41
N VAL A 25 -6.10 -22.15 -6.49
CA VAL A 25 -6.42 -23.18 -5.50
C VAL A 25 -6.76 -22.50 -4.18
N PRO A 26 -7.95 -22.73 -3.60
CA PRO A 26 -8.29 -22.18 -2.29
C PRO A 26 -7.41 -22.84 -1.21
N VAL A 27 -6.73 -22.01 -0.41
CA VAL A 27 -5.85 -22.48 0.68
C VAL A 27 -6.59 -22.50 2.00
N GLY A 28 -7.43 -21.49 2.25
CA GLY A 28 -8.15 -21.36 3.51
C GLY A 28 -8.81 -19.99 3.66
N SER A 29 -9.26 -19.68 4.88
CA SER A 29 -9.82 -18.36 5.20
C SER A 29 -9.31 -17.86 6.53
N VAL A 30 -8.93 -16.59 6.60
CA VAL A 30 -8.53 -15.92 7.85
C VAL A 30 -9.39 -14.66 8.00
N ALA A 31 -10.00 -14.49 9.18
CA ALA A 31 -10.88 -13.36 9.50
C ALA A 31 -12.00 -13.09 8.46
N GLY A 32 -12.54 -14.15 7.85
CA GLY A 32 -13.58 -14.04 6.82
C GLY A 32 -13.08 -13.70 5.41
N THR A 33 -11.78 -13.48 5.22
CA THR A 33 -11.15 -13.34 3.90
C THR A 33 -10.64 -14.70 3.44
N ARG A 34 -11.08 -15.16 2.27
CA ARG A 34 -10.59 -16.40 1.63
C ARG A 34 -9.25 -16.13 0.93
N PHE A 35 -8.30 -17.02 1.12
CA PHE A 35 -6.99 -16.96 0.46
C PHE A 35 -6.90 -18.05 -0.59
N SER A 36 -6.55 -17.65 -1.80
CA SER A 36 -6.37 -18.56 -2.95
C SER A 36 -4.96 -18.38 -3.50
N LEU A 37 -4.30 -19.45 -3.92
CA LEU A 37 -2.98 -19.42 -4.57
C LEU A 37 -3.15 -19.66 -6.08
N SER A 38 -2.55 -18.79 -6.89
CA SER A 38 -2.51 -18.93 -8.35
C SER A 38 -1.74 -20.19 -8.77
N TYR A 39 -2.21 -20.92 -9.79
CA TYR A 39 -1.45 -22.05 -10.35
C TYR A 39 -0.04 -21.65 -10.83
N GLY A 40 0.15 -20.38 -11.21
CA GLY A 40 1.46 -19.86 -11.60
C GLY A 40 2.53 -20.01 -10.52
N ILE A 41 2.15 -19.98 -9.24
CA ILE A 41 3.09 -20.19 -8.12
C ILE A 41 3.65 -21.61 -8.13
N PHE A 42 2.79 -22.62 -8.31
CA PHE A 42 3.21 -24.03 -8.35
C PHE A 42 4.09 -24.32 -9.56
N ILE A 43 3.75 -23.75 -10.72
CA ILE A 43 4.56 -23.88 -11.94
C ILE A 43 5.94 -23.24 -11.72
N ALA A 44 5.99 -22.02 -11.18
CA ALA A 44 7.25 -21.34 -10.90
C ALA A 44 8.10 -22.10 -9.88
N ALA A 45 7.50 -22.60 -8.80
CA ALA A 45 8.18 -23.41 -7.80
C ALA A 45 8.75 -24.71 -8.41
N GLY A 46 7.99 -25.37 -9.30
CA GLY A 46 8.46 -26.55 -10.03
C GLY A 46 9.65 -26.24 -10.95
N ILE A 47 9.61 -25.13 -11.68
CA ILE A 47 10.72 -24.68 -12.53
C ILE A 47 11.96 -24.39 -11.69
N VAL A 48 11.82 -23.63 -10.59
CA VAL A 48 12.94 -23.32 -9.69
C VAL A 48 13.51 -24.60 -9.11
N MET A 49 12.68 -25.52 -8.61
CA MET A 49 13.13 -26.80 -8.07
C MET A 49 13.87 -27.63 -9.12
N ALA A 50 13.35 -27.73 -10.35
CA ALA A 50 14.01 -28.45 -11.43
C ALA A 50 15.38 -27.85 -11.78
N VAL A 51 15.46 -26.52 -11.91
CA VAL A 51 16.73 -25.82 -12.17
C VAL A 51 17.73 -26.05 -11.03
N VAL A 52 17.26 -25.95 -9.78
CA VAL A 52 18.10 -26.16 -8.60
C VAL A 52 18.66 -27.58 -8.58
N VAL A 53 17.84 -28.60 -8.82
CA VAL A 53 18.24 -30.01 -8.83
C VAL A 53 19.21 -30.30 -9.99
N MET A 54 18.98 -29.74 -11.17
CA MET A 54 19.87 -29.92 -12.32
C MET A 54 21.22 -29.22 -12.13
N ALA A 55 21.23 -28.04 -11.52
CA ALA A 55 22.43 -27.24 -11.33
C ALA A 55 23.26 -27.66 -10.10
N SER A 56 22.63 -28.21 -9.05
CA SER A 56 23.31 -28.61 -7.82
C SER A 56 24.32 -29.75 -8.00
N GLY A 57 24.22 -30.50 -9.10
CA GLY A 57 25.19 -31.56 -9.45
C GLY A 57 26.50 -31.04 -10.06
N GLN A 58 26.59 -29.75 -10.40
CA GLN A 58 27.79 -29.16 -10.99
C GLN A 58 28.79 -28.72 -9.89
N PRO A 59 30.11 -28.82 -10.14
CA PRO A 59 31.12 -28.41 -9.16
C PRO A 59 30.96 -26.92 -8.82
N GLY A 60 30.94 -26.59 -7.52
CA GLY A 60 30.75 -25.22 -7.02
C GLY A 60 29.29 -24.84 -6.69
N ASN A 61 28.30 -25.68 -7.03
CA ASN A 61 26.87 -25.37 -6.80
C ASN A 61 26.24 -26.10 -5.60
N GLY A 62 27.05 -26.61 -4.66
CA GLY A 62 26.56 -27.34 -3.49
C GLY A 62 25.57 -26.55 -2.63
N ASP A 63 25.75 -25.23 -2.53
CA ASP A 63 24.93 -24.34 -1.69
C ASP A 63 23.69 -23.77 -2.40
N LEU A 64 23.50 -24.12 -3.68
CA LEU A 64 22.43 -23.59 -4.50
C LEU A 64 21.02 -23.91 -3.94
N PRO A 65 20.74 -25.11 -3.39
CA PRO A 65 19.46 -25.40 -2.74
C PRO A 65 19.20 -24.53 -1.50
N LEU A 66 20.21 -24.33 -0.65
CA LEU A 66 20.10 -23.47 0.53
C LEU A 66 19.82 -22.03 0.13
N THR A 67 20.53 -21.53 -0.89
CA THR A 67 20.29 -20.20 -1.44
C THR A 67 18.87 -20.07 -1.96
N ALA A 68 18.43 -21.01 -2.79
CA ALA A 68 17.09 -20.98 -3.37
C ALA A 68 16.02 -20.97 -2.26
N ALA A 69 16.23 -21.72 -1.17
CA ALA A 69 15.36 -21.70 -0.01
C ALA A 69 15.34 -20.32 0.68
N ILE A 70 16.50 -19.69 0.91
CA ILE A 70 16.59 -18.35 1.50
C ILE A 70 15.92 -17.30 0.59
N ALA A 71 16.21 -17.32 -0.71
CA ALA A 71 15.60 -16.43 -1.70
C ALA A 71 14.07 -16.60 -1.75
N THR A 72 13.58 -17.84 -1.66
CA THR A 72 12.14 -18.13 -1.58
C THR A 72 11.52 -17.59 -0.30
N ALA A 73 12.19 -17.74 0.86
CA ALA A 73 11.72 -17.21 2.13
C ALA A 73 11.63 -15.67 2.12
N ILE A 74 12.63 -15.00 1.53
CA ILE A 74 12.62 -13.55 1.30
C ILE A 74 11.44 -13.16 0.40
N TRP A 75 11.23 -13.86 -0.71
CA TRP A 75 10.15 -13.59 -1.65
C TRP A 75 8.77 -13.73 -0.98
N VAL A 76 8.57 -14.79 -0.19
CA VAL A 76 7.36 -15.02 0.60
C VAL A 76 7.15 -13.92 1.65
N THR A 77 8.22 -13.39 2.25
CA THR A 77 8.14 -12.24 3.17
C THR A 77 7.59 -10.99 2.45
N GLY A 78 7.99 -10.78 1.20
CA GLY A 78 7.39 -9.77 0.32
C GLY A 78 5.90 -9.99 0.11
N TRP A 79 5.47 -11.23 -0.21
CA TRP A 79 4.04 -11.57 -0.33
C TRP A 79 3.26 -11.27 0.96
N GLY A 80 3.77 -11.72 2.11
CA GLY A 80 3.13 -11.50 3.41
C GLY A 80 2.92 -10.02 3.70
N THR A 81 3.95 -9.21 3.48
CA THR A 81 3.90 -7.75 3.67
C THR A 81 2.84 -7.11 2.77
N GLN A 82 2.77 -7.52 1.51
CA GLN A 82 1.79 -6.98 0.56
C GLN A 82 0.36 -7.37 0.90
N VAL A 83 0.13 -8.64 1.25
CA VAL A 83 -1.20 -9.10 1.64
C VAL A 83 -1.68 -8.38 2.89
N LEU A 84 -0.80 -8.21 3.88
CA LEU A 84 -1.10 -7.47 5.10
C LEU A 84 -1.44 -6.01 4.79
N ALA A 85 -0.63 -5.32 3.98
CA ALA A 85 -0.89 -3.94 3.60
C ALA A 85 -2.18 -3.80 2.76
N TYR A 86 -2.38 -4.69 1.79
CA TYR A 86 -3.57 -4.69 0.94
C TYR A 86 -4.85 -4.85 1.75
N THR A 87 -4.89 -5.83 2.66
CA THR A 87 -6.04 -6.08 3.54
C THR A 87 -6.25 -4.95 4.54
N ALA A 88 -5.19 -4.48 5.20
CA ALA A 88 -5.28 -3.38 6.16
C ALA A 88 -5.78 -2.09 5.53
N ILE A 89 -5.23 -1.69 4.37
CA ILE A 89 -5.63 -0.45 3.68
C ILE A 89 -7.05 -0.59 3.12
N ALA A 90 -7.43 -1.76 2.59
CA ALA A 90 -8.80 -2.00 2.16
C ALA A 90 -9.80 -1.86 3.32
N TRP A 91 -9.47 -2.40 4.50
CA TRP A 91 -10.29 -2.23 5.71
C TRP A 91 -10.34 -0.77 6.18
N MET A 92 -9.23 -0.03 6.13
CA MET A 92 -9.21 1.40 6.47
C MET A 92 -10.09 2.24 5.55
N VAL A 93 -10.19 1.87 4.27
CA VAL A 93 -11.09 2.50 3.29
C VAL A 93 -12.55 2.02 3.43
N GLY A 94 -12.82 1.09 4.36
CA GLY A 94 -14.16 0.55 4.63
C GLY A 94 -14.60 -0.51 3.60
N MET A 95 -13.66 -1.08 2.85
CA MET A 95 -13.94 -2.15 1.90
C MET A 95 -13.83 -3.51 2.58
N ARG A 96 -14.76 -4.41 2.27
CA ARG A 96 -14.67 -5.81 2.66
C ARG A 96 -13.91 -6.58 1.59
N VAL A 97 -12.84 -7.26 2.01
CA VAL A 97 -12.02 -8.12 1.15
C VAL A 97 -12.52 -9.55 1.33
N GLY A 98 -13.39 -10.02 0.45
CA GLY A 98 -13.98 -11.37 0.55
C GLY A 98 -12.99 -12.47 0.18
N GLU A 99 -12.16 -12.22 -0.83
CA GLU A 99 -11.10 -13.13 -1.29
C GLU A 99 -9.79 -12.34 -1.47
N VAL A 100 -8.64 -12.99 -1.40
CA VAL A 100 -7.35 -12.49 -1.86
C VAL A 100 -6.68 -13.63 -2.61
N THR A 101 -6.37 -13.41 -3.89
CA THR A 101 -5.61 -14.37 -4.67
C THR A 101 -4.15 -13.94 -4.65
N LEU A 102 -3.25 -14.84 -4.25
CA LEU A 102 -1.81 -14.64 -4.30
C LEU A 102 -1.28 -15.19 -5.61
N GLY A 103 -0.68 -14.31 -6.41
CA GLY A 103 0.04 -14.64 -7.64
C GLY A 103 1.54 -14.73 -7.44
N LEU A 104 2.27 -15.02 -8.52
CA LEU A 104 3.73 -15.17 -8.51
C LEU A 104 4.46 -13.93 -7.94
N ILE A 105 3.96 -12.74 -8.26
CA ILE A 105 4.59 -11.46 -7.90
C ILE A 105 3.96 -10.87 -6.62
N GLY A 106 2.82 -11.40 -6.16
CA GLY A 106 2.11 -10.96 -4.95
C GLY A 106 0.59 -10.91 -5.16
N PRO A 107 -0.17 -10.08 -4.41
CA PRO A 107 -1.62 -10.11 -4.45
C PRO A 107 -2.14 -9.72 -5.84
N GLU A 108 -2.93 -10.62 -6.42
CA GLU A 108 -3.71 -10.39 -7.62
C GLU A 108 -5.05 -9.78 -7.21
N SER A 109 -5.40 -8.65 -7.81
CA SER A 109 -6.71 -8.03 -7.59
C SER A 109 -7.62 -8.39 -8.77
N PRO A 110 -8.59 -9.32 -8.60
CA PRO A 110 -9.60 -9.50 -9.61
C PRO A 110 -10.40 -8.20 -9.80
N PRO A 111 -11.06 -8.00 -10.95
CA PRO A 111 -11.92 -6.85 -11.18
C PRO A 111 -13.06 -6.85 -10.15
N ARG A 112 -12.93 -5.99 -9.13
CA ARG A 112 -13.93 -5.82 -8.07
C ARG A 112 -14.76 -4.58 -8.33
N ARG A 113 -15.97 -4.56 -7.76
CA ARG A 113 -16.85 -3.38 -7.69
C ARG A 113 -16.35 -2.36 -6.67
N TRP A 114 -15.09 -1.97 -6.77
CA TRP A 114 -14.50 -0.94 -5.91
C TRP A 114 -14.62 0.41 -6.60
N SER A 115 -14.71 1.50 -5.84
CA SER A 115 -14.58 2.82 -6.45
C SER A 115 -13.16 2.96 -7.02
N ALA A 116 -13.00 3.67 -8.14
CA ALA A 116 -11.68 3.87 -8.74
C ALA A 116 -10.67 4.50 -7.75
N VAL A 117 -11.15 5.43 -6.91
CA VAL A 117 -10.33 6.08 -5.88
C VAL A 117 -9.88 5.07 -4.81
N SER A 118 -10.79 4.23 -4.31
CA SER A 118 -10.44 3.21 -3.33
C SER A 118 -9.46 2.17 -3.92
N ALA A 119 -9.67 1.78 -5.17
CA ALA A 119 -8.80 0.83 -5.87
C ALA A 119 -7.37 1.37 -6.04
N ILE A 120 -7.22 2.62 -6.48
CA ILE A 120 -5.89 3.24 -6.62
C ILE A 120 -5.22 3.43 -5.25
N THR A 121 -5.97 3.82 -4.21
CA THR A 121 -5.41 3.96 -2.86
C THR A 121 -4.89 2.63 -2.30
N VAL A 122 -5.66 1.54 -2.44
CA VAL A 122 -5.21 0.21 -1.99
C VAL A 122 -4.01 -0.27 -2.81
N ALA A 123 -4.06 -0.15 -4.14
CA ALA A 123 -2.97 -0.60 -5.00
C ALA A 123 -1.66 0.16 -4.73
N MET A 124 -1.72 1.50 -4.71
CA MET A 124 -0.54 2.33 -4.40
C MET A 124 -0.04 2.12 -2.98
N GLY A 125 -0.94 2.03 -2.00
CA GLY A 125 -0.55 1.79 -0.61
C GLY A 125 0.18 0.45 -0.42
N THR A 126 -0.25 -0.58 -1.14
CA THR A 126 0.41 -1.91 -1.14
C THR A 126 1.77 -1.89 -1.85
N MET A 127 1.91 -1.10 -2.92
CA MET A 127 3.22 -0.90 -3.56
C MET A 127 4.17 -0.09 -2.66
N ILE A 128 3.66 0.94 -1.98
CA ILE A 128 4.43 1.75 -1.02
C ILE A 128 4.90 0.90 0.16
N SER A 129 4.10 -0.05 0.66
CA SER A 129 4.55 -0.93 1.75
C SER A 129 5.74 -1.82 1.35
N LEU A 130 5.82 -2.27 0.09
CA LEU A 130 7.02 -2.96 -0.40
C LEU A 130 8.21 -2.02 -0.48
N LEU A 131 8.01 -0.78 -0.95
CA LEU A 131 9.09 0.21 -0.99
C LEU A 131 9.65 0.47 0.41
N VAL A 132 8.79 0.57 1.42
CA VAL A 132 9.19 0.68 2.83
C VAL A 132 9.97 -0.56 3.27
N LEU A 133 9.51 -1.77 2.94
CA LEU A 133 10.24 -3.01 3.25
C LEU A 133 11.63 -3.04 2.62
N VAL A 134 11.75 -2.61 1.35
CA VAL A 134 13.04 -2.47 0.65
C VAL A 134 13.95 -1.47 1.37
N MET A 135 13.41 -0.33 1.82
CA MET A 135 14.18 0.65 2.59
C MET A 135 14.65 0.09 3.94
N VAL A 136 13.81 -0.70 4.62
CA VAL A 136 14.16 -1.37 5.88
C VAL A 136 15.29 -2.38 5.66
N PHE A 137 15.19 -3.26 4.66
CA PHE A 137 16.26 -4.21 4.34
C PHE A 137 17.56 -3.51 3.93
N ARG A 138 17.48 -2.40 3.18
CA ARG A 138 18.66 -1.59 2.85
C ARG A 138 19.29 -0.92 4.07
N TRP A 139 18.47 -0.43 5.00
CA TRP A 139 18.97 0.19 6.22
C TRP A 139 19.72 -0.86 7.07
N ILE A 140 19.12 -2.02 7.28
CA ILE A 140 19.74 -3.11 8.04
C ILE A 140 21.04 -3.59 7.37
N GLY A 141 21.07 -3.71 6.03
CA GLY A 141 22.23 -4.16 5.27
C GLY A 141 23.37 -3.13 5.07
N GLY A 142 23.40 -2.06 5.86
CA GLY A 142 24.51 -1.09 5.87
C GLY A 142 24.50 -0.03 4.76
N GLY A 143 23.35 0.25 4.13
CA GLY A 143 23.15 1.43 3.27
C GLY A 143 22.87 1.15 1.78
N PHE A 144 22.81 2.24 0.99
CA PHE A 144 22.41 2.26 -0.44
C PHE A 144 23.51 1.83 -1.42
N GLN A 145 24.35 0.85 -1.07
CA GLN A 145 25.30 0.31 -2.03
C GLN A 145 24.61 -0.76 -2.88
N MET A 146 24.65 -0.62 -4.22
CA MET A 146 24.29 -1.73 -5.10
C MET A 146 25.25 -2.90 -4.81
N PRO A 147 24.77 -4.16 -4.73
CA PRO A 147 25.67 -5.30 -4.67
C PRO A 147 26.52 -5.29 -5.94
N THR A 148 27.74 -4.78 -5.84
CA THR A 148 28.75 -4.95 -6.86
C THR A 148 29.30 -6.35 -6.69
N ILE A 149 29.17 -7.18 -7.74
CA ILE A 149 29.90 -8.44 -7.85
C ILE A 149 31.36 -8.04 -8.07
N GLY A 150 32.06 -7.72 -6.99
CA GLY A 150 33.50 -7.45 -7.00
C GLY A 150 34.28 -8.75 -6.88
N PRO A 151 35.54 -8.79 -7.34
CA PRO A 151 36.42 -9.93 -7.10
C PRO A 151 36.52 -10.19 -5.60
N ALA A 152 36.42 -11.46 -5.21
CA ALA A 152 36.31 -11.95 -3.85
C ALA A 152 37.63 -11.85 -3.05
N ASP A 153 38.33 -10.72 -3.15
CA ASP A 153 39.66 -10.52 -2.55
C ASP A 153 39.58 -10.04 -1.09
N SER A 154 38.39 -10.09 -0.48
CA SER A 154 38.23 -9.81 0.95
C SER A 154 38.30 -11.13 1.71
N GLU A 155 39.35 -11.29 2.51
CA GLU A 155 39.64 -12.43 3.39
C GLU A 155 38.35 -12.97 4.04
N THR A 156 37.88 -14.11 3.54
CA THR A 156 36.76 -14.84 4.10
C THR A 156 37.21 -15.44 5.43
N ILE A 157 36.68 -14.90 6.54
CA ILE A 157 36.89 -15.50 7.87
C ILE A 157 36.16 -16.85 7.89
N PRO A 158 36.87 -17.98 8.01
CA PRO A 158 36.23 -19.29 8.02
C PRO A 158 35.44 -19.48 9.33
N GLY A 159 34.16 -19.85 9.20
CA GLY A 159 33.30 -20.19 10.35
C GLY A 159 32.03 -19.34 10.51
N THR A 160 31.87 -18.25 9.77
CA THR A 160 30.68 -17.39 9.83
C THR A 160 29.80 -17.53 8.59
N GLY A 161 29.07 -18.65 8.47
CA GLY A 161 27.86 -18.75 7.63
C GLY A 161 27.97 -18.25 6.18
N THR A 162 29.15 -18.33 5.58
CA THR A 162 29.41 -17.83 4.23
C THR A 162 28.77 -18.76 3.21
N ILE A 163 27.85 -18.25 2.40
CA ILE A 163 27.30 -18.98 1.24
C ILE A 163 28.23 -18.68 0.07
N GLU A 164 29.18 -19.58 -0.17
CA GLU A 164 30.28 -19.38 -1.11
C GLU A 164 29.76 -19.25 -2.55
N ALA A 165 28.69 -19.98 -2.89
CA ALA A 165 28.06 -19.96 -4.21
C ALA A 165 27.45 -18.59 -4.62
N LEU A 166 27.20 -17.67 -3.68
CA LEU A 166 26.74 -16.30 -4.00
C LEU A 166 27.73 -15.21 -3.59
N ALA A 167 28.94 -15.60 -3.20
CA ALA A 167 29.90 -14.69 -2.59
C ALA A 167 29.29 -13.88 -1.42
N MET A 168 28.29 -14.45 -0.71
CA MET A 168 27.70 -13.83 0.46
C MET A 168 28.55 -14.17 1.69
N GLY A 169 29.70 -13.52 1.77
CA GLY A 169 30.64 -13.66 2.89
C GLY A 169 30.17 -13.00 4.18
N SER A 170 29.07 -12.24 4.16
CA SER A 170 28.58 -11.48 5.31
C SER A 170 27.05 -11.54 5.45
N PRO A 171 26.51 -11.46 6.69
CA PRO A 171 25.07 -11.35 6.91
C PRO A 171 24.46 -10.12 6.22
N ASP A 172 25.24 -9.06 6.00
CA ASP A 172 24.82 -7.87 5.26
C ASP A 172 24.46 -8.18 3.81
N ALA A 173 25.15 -9.14 3.18
CA ALA A 173 24.86 -9.55 1.82
C ALA A 173 23.46 -10.15 1.67
N ILE A 174 22.98 -10.88 2.69
CA ILE A 174 21.63 -11.46 2.72
C ILE A 174 20.57 -10.34 2.74
N TRP A 175 20.77 -9.31 3.58
CA TRP A 175 19.85 -8.17 3.63
C TRP A 175 19.85 -7.35 2.33
N ARG A 176 21.00 -7.21 1.67
CA ARG A 176 21.11 -6.57 0.36
C ARG A 176 20.41 -7.38 -0.73
N ALA A 177 20.58 -8.70 -0.73
CA ALA A 177 19.86 -9.61 -1.62
C ALA A 177 18.34 -9.54 -1.37
N ALA A 178 17.92 -9.47 -0.10
CA ALA A 178 16.52 -9.30 0.27
C ALA A 178 15.93 -8.00 -0.26
N ALA A 179 16.64 -6.88 -0.07
CA ALA A 179 16.25 -5.60 -0.62
C ALA A 179 16.13 -5.64 -2.16
N TRP A 180 17.06 -6.31 -2.84
CA TRP A 180 17.04 -6.45 -4.29
C TRP A 180 15.87 -7.29 -4.79
N LEU A 181 15.61 -8.46 -4.18
CA LEU A 181 14.47 -9.31 -4.52
C LEU A 181 13.13 -8.60 -4.28
N CYS A 182 12.97 -7.91 -3.15
CA CYS A 182 11.77 -7.11 -2.90
C CYS A 182 11.64 -5.91 -3.86
N SER A 183 12.77 -5.32 -4.31
CA SER A 183 12.76 -4.28 -5.34
C SER A 183 12.29 -4.83 -6.69
N LEU A 184 12.75 -6.04 -7.05
CA LEU A 184 12.32 -6.73 -8.26
C LEU A 184 10.82 -7.03 -8.20
N GLN A 185 10.33 -7.53 -7.06
CA GLN A 185 8.92 -7.77 -6.82
C GLN A 185 8.09 -6.47 -6.96
N LEU A 186 8.55 -5.36 -6.37
CA LEU A 186 7.93 -4.04 -6.52
C LEU A 186 7.87 -3.61 -7.98
N LEU A 187 8.98 -3.72 -8.72
CA LEU A 187 9.05 -3.37 -10.14
C LEU A 187 8.05 -4.20 -10.94
N CYS A 188 8.04 -5.51 -10.75
CA CYS A 188 7.11 -6.43 -11.42
C CYS A 188 5.63 -6.12 -11.08
N GLN A 189 5.33 -5.60 -9.90
CA GLN A 189 3.97 -5.16 -9.55
C GLN A 189 3.58 -3.81 -10.15
N MET A 190 4.53 -2.90 -10.31
CA MET A 190 4.31 -1.62 -10.99
C MET A 190 4.02 -1.81 -12.47
N PHE A 191 4.58 -2.85 -13.10
CA PHE A 191 4.27 -3.19 -14.48
C PHE A 191 2.79 -3.59 -14.64
N PRO A 192 2.05 -3.03 -15.62
CA PRO A 192 0.62 -3.24 -15.79
C PRO A 192 0.29 -4.57 -16.52
N LEU A 193 0.83 -5.66 -15.98
CA LEU A 193 0.55 -7.03 -16.39
C LEU A 193 -0.87 -7.45 -16.00
N PRO A 194 -1.39 -8.56 -16.55
CA PRO A 194 -2.71 -9.05 -16.18
C PRO A 194 -2.79 -9.29 -14.68
N ARG A 195 -3.85 -8.78 -14.04
CA ARG A 195 -4.18 -8.98 -12.62
C ARG A 195 -3.19 -8.39 -11.60
N THR A 196 -2.17 -7.65 -12.03
CA THR A 196 -1.25 -6.96 -11.12
C THR A 196 -1.83 -5.63 -10.61
N LEU A 197 -1.30 -5.15 -9.48
CA LEU A 197 -1.67 -3.86 -8.90
C LEU A 197 -1.34 -2.67 -9.82
N GLY A 198 -0.28 -2.76 -10.63
CA GLY A 198 0.06 -1.76 -11.64
C GLY A 198 -1.05 -1.59 -12.68
N ARG A 199 -1.67 -2.69 -13.12
CA ARG A 199 -2.80 -2.63 -14.06
C ARG A 199 -4.05 -2.04 -13.40
N GLN A 200 -4.34 -2.43 -12.16
CA GLN A 200 -5.44 -1.85 -11.39
C GLN A 200 -5.26 -0.34 -11.21
N THR A 201 -4.04 0.11 -10.91
CA THR A 201 -3.66 1.52 -10.76
C THR A 201 -3.89 2.28 -12.06
N LEU A 202 -3.42 1.75 -13.19
CA LEU A 202 -3.60 2.38 -14.51
C LEU A 202 -5.08 2.42 -14.94
N ALA A 203 -5.84 1.36 -14.69
CA ALA A 203 -7.27 1.30 -14.98
C ALA A 203 -8.05 2.30 -14.11
N ALA A 204 -7.75 2.37 -12.81
CA ALA A 204 -8.36 3.32 -11.89
C ALA A 204 -8.01 4.77 -12.26
N LEU A 205 -6.76 5.05 -12.62
CA LEU A 205 -6.33 6.36 -13.12
C LEU A 205 -7.10 6.75 -14.38
N THR A 206 -7.25 5.81 -15.33
CA THR A 206 -8.05 6.01 -16.55
C THR A 206 -9.50 6.34 -16.22
N ALA A 207 -10.11 5.65 -15.25
CA ALA A 207 -11.48 5.92 -14.82
C ALA A 207 -11.62 7.29 -14.11
N ILE A 208 -10.61 7.71 -13.34
CA ILE A 208 -10.60 9.01 -12.65
C ILE A 208 -10.43 10.16 -13.64
N CYS A 209 -9.46 10.06 -14.57
CA CYS A 209 -9.21 11.08 -15.59
C CYS A 209 -10.31 11.09 -16.67
N GLY A 210 -10.87 9.92 -16.98
CA GLY A 210 -11.87 9.70 -18.03
C GLY A 210 -13.32 9.88 -17.58
N ARG A 211 -13.61 10.54 -16.45
CA ARG A 211 -15.00 10.69 -15.93
C ARG A 211 -16.00 11.27 -16.94
N ARG A 212 -15.53 12.03 -17.94
CA ARG A 212 -16.35 12.62 -19.01
C ARG A 212 -16.41 11.78 -20.28
N LEU A 213 -15.60 10.73 -20.36
CA LEU A 213 -15.48 9.85 -21.52
C LEU A 213 -16.37 8.63 -21.34
N ASP A 214 -17.02 8.22 -22.42
CA ASP A 214 -17.76 6.97 -22.45
C ASP A 214 -16.87 5.78 -22.14
N LEU A 215 -17.44 4.77 -21.48
CA LEU A 215 -16.77 3.51 -21.18
C LEU A 215 -16.02 2.88 -22.38
N PRO A 216 -16.58 2.77 -23.61
CA PRO A 216 -15.83 2.25 -24.75
C PRO A 216 -14.57 3.07 -25.07
N THR A 217 -14.62 4.39 -24.91
CA THR A 217 -13.48 5.28 -25.14
C THR A 217 -12.40 5.07 -24.08
N GLN A 218 -12.78 4.91 -22.81
CA GLN A 218 -11.84 4.57 -21.73
C GLN A 218 -11.15 3.22 -21.97
N VAL A 219 -11.91 2.20 -22.40
CA VAL A 219 -11.38 0.87 -22.76
C VAL A 219 -10.37 0.97 -23.91
N GLN A 220 -10.68 1.76 -24.93
CA GLN A 220 -9.77 1.99 -26.05
C GLN A 220 -8.50 2.73 -25.60
N LEU A 221 -8.63 3.75 -24.76
CA LEU A 221 -7.50 4.52 -24.24
C LEU A 221 -6.55 3.65 -23.42
N LEU A 222 -7.09 2.87 -22.47
CA LEU A 222 -6.29 1.96 -21.65
C LEU A 222 -5.61 0.88 -22.50
N GLY A 223 -6.37 0.27 -23.43
CA GLY A 223 -5.83 -0.74 -24.34
C GLY A 223 -4.71 -0.21 -25.23
N ARG A 224 -4.87 0.99 -25.81
CA ARG A 224 -3.82 1.65 -26.60
C ARG A 224 -2.59 1.99 -25.76
N GLY A 225 -2.79 2.47 -24.53
CA GLY A 225 -1.68 2.75 -23.60
C GLY A 225 -0.84 1.50 -23.31
N LEU A 226 -1.50 0.34 -23.08
CA LEU A 226 -0.81 -0.94 -22.87
C LEU A 226 -0.05 -1.41 -24.13
N ILE A 227 -0.62 -1.22 -25.32
CA ILE A 227 0.07 -1.55 -26.59
C ILE A 227 1.31 -0.67 -26.77
N VAL A 228 1.21 0.64 -26.53
CA VAL A 228 2.36 1.55 -26.62
C VAL A 228 3.46 1.12 -25.65
N LEU A 229 3.10 0.80 -24.39
CA LEU A 229 4.07 0.32 -23.40
C LEU A 229 4.73 -1.02 -23.81
N SER A 230 3.95 -1.94 -24.38
CA SER A 230 4.47 -3.21 -24.92
C SER A 230 5.47 -2.97 -26.07
N MET A 231 5.16 -2.07 -27.01
CA MET A 231 6.06 -1.71 -28.12
C MET A 231 7.33 -1.03 -27.63
N LEU A 232 7.24 -0.11 -26.66
CA LEU A 232 8.43 0.49 -26.04
C LEU A 232 9.32 -0.57 -25.38
N THR A 233 8.71 -1.51 -24.65
CA THR A 233 9.43 -2.62 -24.01
C THR A 233 10.10 -3.53 -25.05
N LEU A 234 9.46 -3.76 -26.19
CA LEU A 234 10.02 -4.53 -27.31
C LEU A 234 11.23 -3.82 -27.93
N VAL A 235 11.12 -2.51 -28.18
CA VAL A 235 12.22 -1.71 -28.71
C VAL A 235 13.41 -1.74 -27.74
N SER A 236 13.16 -1.64 -26.43
CA SER A 236 14.21 -1.83 -25.42
C SER A 236 14.85 -3.22 -25.51
N ALA A 237 14.05 -4.29 -25.67
CA ALA A 237 14.57 -5.65 -25.83
C ALA A 237 15.49 -5.79 -27.06
N ILE A 238 15.09 -5.23 -28.20
CA ILE A 238 15.88 -5.23 -29.45
C ILE A 238 17.16 -4.41 -29.27
N TRP A 239 17.09 -3.27 -28.58
CA TRP A 239 18.28 -2.48 -28.28
C TRP A 239 19.28 -3.25 -27.42
N PHE A 240 18.84 -3.90 -26.34
CA PHE A 240 19.72 -4.76 -25.53
C PHE A 240 20.29 -5.95 -26.31
N LEU A 241 19.52 -6.53 -27.23
CA LEU A 241 20.01 -7.56 -28.13
C LEU A 241 21.14 -7.02 -29.02
N SER A 242 20.99 -5.83 -29.59
CA SER A 242 22.01 -5.20 -30.43
C SER A 242 23.30 -4.89 -29.66
N GLU A 243 23.18 -4.43 -28.42
CA GLU A 243 24.34 -4.16 -27.55
C GLU A 243 25.08 -5.46 -27.19
N THR A 244 24.32 -6.54 -26.93
CA THR A 244 24.87 -7.87 -26.63
C THR A 244 25.56 -8.47 -27.87
N ALA A 245 25.03 -8.25 -29.07
CA ALA A 245 25.63 -8.74 -30.31
C ALA A 245 26.95 -8.01 -30.67
N ASN A 246 27.03 -6.71 -30.35
CA ASN A 246 28.22 -5.89 -30.62
C ASN A 246 29.31 -6.04 -29.56
N SER A 247 28.93 -6.43 -28.33
CA SER A 247 29.88 -6.63 -27.23
C SER A 247 30.41 -8.07 -27.26
N SER A 248 31.66 -8.26 -27.64
CA SER A 248 32.35 -9.57 -27.64
C SER A 248 32.60 -10.16 -26.23
N SER A 249 31.99 -9.61 -25.18
CA SER A 249 32.11 -10.12 -23.81
C SER A 249 31.13 -11.28 -23.60
N VAL A 250 31.66 -12.50 -23.64
CA VAL A 250 30.93 -13.78 -23.55
C VAL A 250 30.23 -14.00 -22.19
N GLU A 251 30.53 -13.20 -21.17
CA GLU A 251 30.14 -13.49 -19.79
C GLU A 251 28.82 -12.85 -19.30
N ARG A 252 28.12 -12.05 -20.12
CA ARG A 252 26.86 -11.42 -19.68
C ARG A 252 25.65 -12.28 -20.03
N VAL A 253 24.89 -12.66 -19.00
CA VAL A 253 23.58 -13.31 -19.14
C VAL A 253 22.68 -12.47 -20.08
N PRO A 254 22.11 -13.06 -21.14
CA PRO A 254 21.28 -12.32 -22.09
C PRO A 254 19.99 -11.84 -21.40
N ARG A 255 19.85 -10.51 -21.26
CA ARG A 255 18.68 -9.87 -20.60
C ARG A 255 17.49 -9.67 -21.55
N TRP A 256 17.76 -9.66 -22.86
CA TRP A 256 16.76 -9.40 -23.89
C TRP A 256 15.59 -10.41 -23.92
N PRO A 257 15.75 -11.74 -23.64
CA PRO A 257 14.63 -12.68 -23.69
C PRO A 257 13.57 -12.35 -22.64
N LEU A 258 13.99 -11.86 -21.47
CA LEU A 258 13.06 -11.48 -20.40
C LEU A 258 12.26 -10.24 -20.77
N LEU A 259 12.90 -9.22 -21.36
CA LEU A 259 12.21 -8.03 -21.87
C LEU A 259 11.26 -8.36 -23.02
N PHE A 260 11.67 -9.28 -23.90
CA PHE A 260 10.83 -9.77 -25.00
C PHE A 260 9.59 -10.49 -24.48
N ALA A 261 9.76 -11.43 -23.54
CA ALA A 261 8.64 -12.12 -22.88
C ALA A 261 7.71 -11.13 -22.15
N LEU A 262 8.28 -10.13 -21.46
CA LEU A 262 7.51 -9.07 -20.80
C LEU A 262 6.68 -8.25 -21.80
N SER A 263 7.26 -7.90 -22.95
CA SER A 263 6.55 -7.19 -24.02
C SER A 263 5.35 -8.00 -24.55
N ILE A 264 5.53 -9.32 -24.74
CA ILE A 264 4.44 -10.22 -25.16
C ILE A 264 3.35 -10.28 -24.07
N LEU A 265 3.73 -10.42 -22.80
CA LEU A 265 2.76 -10.44 -21.70
C LEU A 265 1.98 -9.13 -21.59
N LEU A 266 2.62 -7.97 -21.81
CA LEU A 266 1.96 -6.67 -21.86
C LEU A 266 1.00 -6.56 -23.05
N TRP A 267 1.37 -7.09 -24.22
CA TRP A 267 0.47 -7.16 -25.37
C TRP A 267 -0.73 -8.07 -25.08
N ILE A 268 -0.54 -9.24 -24.48
CA ILE A 268 -1.65 -10.10 -24.06
C ILE A 268 -2.54 -9.38 -23.03
N SER A 269 -1.94 -8.62 -22.11
CA SER A 269 -2.65 -7.79 -21.13
C SER A 269 -3.56 -6.73 -21.78
N SER A 270 -3.21 -6.26 -22.99
CA SER A 270 -4.00 -5.25 -23.71
C SER A 270 -5.31 -5.79 -24.30
N ARG A 271 -5.60 -7.09 -24.18
CA ARG A 271 -6.86 -7.69 -24.66
C ARG A 271 -8.07 -7.02 -23.99
N ARG A 272 -9.09 -6.75 -24.82
CA ARG A 272 -10.22 -5.87 -24.46
C ARG A 272 -11.12 -6.41 -23.36
N SER A 273 -11.28 -7.73 -23.21
CA SER A 273 -12.17 -8.35 -22.22
C SER A 273 -11.85 -7.88 -20.80
N ASP A 274 -10.61 -8.10 -20.39
CA ASP A 274 -10.14 -7.87 -19.02
C ASP A 274 -10.09 -6.38 -18.68
N VAL A 275 -9.72 -5.55 -19.67
CA VAL A 275 -9.76 -4.08 -19.56
C VAL A 275 -11.20 -3.60 -19.35
N SER A 276 -12.12 -4.11 -20.16
CA SER A 276 -13.53 -3.71 -20.10
C SER A 276 -14.18 -4.14 -18.78
N GLU A 277 -13.84 -5.31 -18.26
CA GLU A 277 -14.37 -5.81 -17.00
C GLU A 277 -13.90 -4.96 -15.82
N SER A 278 -12.60 -4.59 -15.80
CA SER A 278 -12.04 -3.71 -14.77
C SER A 278 -12.70 -2.34 -14.75
N LEU A 279 -12.84 -1.70 -15.92
CA LEU A 279 -13.47 -0.39 -16.04
C LEU A 279 -14.99 -0.43 -15.76
N ARG A 280 -15.68 -1.49 -16.18
CA ARG A 280 -17.09 -1.73 -15.82
C ARG A 280 -17.28 -1.85 -14.31
N GLY A 281 -16.37 -2.55 -13.63
CA GLY A 281 -16.37 -2.66 -12.17
C GLY A 281 -16.33 -1.30 -11.48
N PHE A 282 -15.49 -0.38 -11.97
CA PHE A 282 -15.40 0.99 -11.46
C PHE A 282 -16.62 1.85 -11.78
N ALA A 283 -17.21 1.71 -12.97
CA ALA A 283 -18.43 2.42 -13.35
C ALA A 283 -19.60 2.01 -12.44
N LEU A 284 -19.86 0.71 -12.29
CA LEU A 284 -20.91 0.17 -11.42
C LEU A 284 -20.74 0.60 -9.96
N ALA A 285 -19.51 0.61 -9.46
CA ALA A 285 -19.23 1.07 -8.11
C ALA A 285 -19.55 2.57 -7.94
N SER A 286 -19.20 3.39 -8.94
CA SER A 286 -19.46 4.84 -8.91
C SER A 286 -20.95 5.15 -8.95
N ASP A 287 -21.74 4.39 -9.72
CA ASP A 287 -23.19 4.51 -9.77
C ASP A 287 -23.83 4.13 -8.44
N THR A 288 -23.35 3.06 -7.81
CA THR A 288 -23.83 2.61 -6.49
C THR A 288 -23.59 3.66 -5.42
N VAL A 289 -22.41 4.32 -5.43
CA VAL A 289 -22.10 5.42 -4.50
C VAL A 289 -23.02 6.63 -4.75
N SER A 290 -23.34 6.91 -6.00
CA SER A 290 -24.18 8.06 -6.37
C SER A 290 -25.66 7.84 -6.01
N GLN A 291 -26.17 6.62 -6.16
CA GLN A 291 -27.55 6.24 -5.80
C GLN A 291 -27.74 6.07 -4.29
N SER A 292 -26.70 5.67 -3.57
CA SER A 292 -26.70 5.58 -2.10
C SER A 292 -26.54 6.98 -1.47
N ALA A 293 -27.54 7.85 -1.65
CA ALA A 293 -27.93 9.07 -0.90
C ALA A 293 -26.88 9.82 -0.02
N PRO A 294 -26.98 11.17 0.12
CA PRO A 294 -25.92 12.07 0.61
C PRO A 294 -25.46 11.94 2.09
N GLY A 295 -25.90 10.90 2.81
CA GLY A 295 -25.55 10.67 4.23
C GLY A 295 -24.26 9.88 4.47
N ARG A 296 -23.68 9.24 3.44
CA ARG A 296 -22.48 8.40 3.61
C ARG A 296 -21.22 9.27 3.60
N THR A 297 -20.97 9.88 4.75
CA THR A 297 -19.77 10.65 5.09
C THR A 297 -18.51 9.93 4.61
N ASN A 298 -17.84 10.56 3.65
CA ASN A 298 -16.52 10.20 3.14
C ASN A 298 -15.59 9.81 4.31
N VAL A 299 -14.85 8.71 4.22
CA VAL A 299 -13.88 8.33 5.28
C VAL A 299 -12.89 9.48 5.55
N ILE A 300 -12.59 10.27 4.51
CA ILE A 300 -11.82 11.52 4.61
C ILE A 300 -12.54 12.56 5.47
N THR A 301 -13.86 12.71 5.37
CA THR A 301 -14.62 13.59 6.26
C THR A 301 -14.72 13.03 7.67
N LYS A 302 -14.75 11.70 7.88
CA LYS A 302 -14.64 11.09 9.22
C LYS A 302 -13.27 11.32 9.85
N ILE A 303 -12.18 11.17 9.12
CA ILE A 303 -10.82 11.46 9.63
C ILE A 303 -10.68 12.96 9.91
N ARG A 304 -11.16 13.82 9.01
CA ARG A 304 -11.18 15.27 9.20
C ARG A 304 -12.07 15.68 10.38
N GLN A 305 -13.23 15.05 10.55
CA GLN A 305 -14.13 15.24 11.70
C GLN A 305 -13.53 14.71 13.00
N SER A 306 -12.80 13.60 12.97
CA SER A 306 -12.10 13.06 14.13
C SER A 306 -10.98 14.02 14.54
N ALA A 307 -10.23 14.57 13.59
CA ALA A 307 -9.20 15.57 13.84
C ALA A 307 -9.79 16.89 14.38
N THR A 308 -10.90 17.37 13.82
CA THR A 308 -11.58 18.57 14.35
C THR A 308 -12.25 18.32 15.68
N SER A 309 -12.80 17.12 15.95
CA SER A 309 -13.36 16.77 17.26
C SER A 309 -12.29 16.74 18.33
N ARG A 310 -11.08 16.23 18.02
CA ARG A 310 -9.95 16.25 18.96
C ARG A 310 -9.48 17.67 19.25
N ARG A 311 -9.48 18.57 18.25
CA ARG A 311 -9.20 20.00 18.46
C ARG A 311 -10.26 20.62 19.35
N ARG A 312 -11.54 20.45 19.02
CA ARG A 312 -12.66 20.92 19.84
C ARG A 312 -12.63 20.40 21.26
N HIS A 313 -12.24 19.14 21.47
CA HIS A 313 -12.16 18.58 22.82
C HIS A 313 -11.01 19.19 23.63
N LYS A 314 -9.87 19.50 22.98
CA LYS A 314 -8.79 20.26 23.61
C LYS A 314 -9.22 21.70 23.92
N ASP A 315 -9.94 22.34 23.01
CA ASP A 315 -10.45 23.70 23.20
C ASP A 315 -11.48 23.75 24.35
N LEU A 316 -12.36 22.74 24.44
CA LEU A 316 -13.32 22.59 25.54
C LEU A 316 -12.61 22.30 26.87
N GLN A 317 -11.57 21.46 26.89
CA GLN A 317 -10.79 21.23 28.11
C GLN A 317 -10.08 22.50 28.56
N ALA A 318 -9.53 23.29 27.63
CA ALA A 318 -8.94 24.59 27.94
C ALA A 318 -9.98 25.58 28.48
N ALA A 319 -11.20 25.59 27.92
CA ALA A 319 -12.30 26.43 28.43
C ALA A 319 -12.76 26.01 29.83
N VAL A 320 -12.92 24.71 30.10
CA VAL A 320 -13.32 24.21 31.43
C VAL A 320 -12.26 24.48 32.50
N LEU A 321 -10.98 24.34 32.16
CA LEU A 321 -9.89 24.70 33.08
C LEU A 321 -9.91 26.20 33.40
N ARG A 322 -10.20 27.04 32.39
CA ARG A 322 -10.33 28.48 32.57
C ARG A 322 -11.53 28.84 33.43
N GLU A 323 -12.69 28.24 33.20
CA GLU A 323 -13.89 28.43 34.04
C GLU A 323 -13.64 28.00 35.49
N ARG A 324 -12.93 26.88 35.72
CA ARG A 324 -12.56 26.46 37.08
C ARG A 324 -11.63 27.45 37.76
N THR A 325 -10.64 27.99 37.05
CA THR A 325 -9.76 29.01 37.63
C THR A 325 -10.51 30.31 37.90
N GLU A 326 -11.41 30.72 37.01
CA GLU A 326 -12.24 31.92 37.20
C GLU A 326 -13.23 31.76 38.36
N ALA A 327 -13.81 30.57 38.55
CA ALA A 327 -14.69 30.27 39.68
C ALA A 327 -13.94 30.28 41.03
N VAL A 328 -12.75 29.68 41.08
CA VAL A 328 -11.89 29.71 42.29
C VAL A 328 -11.44 31.14 42.60
N ASP A 329 -11.12 31.93 41.58
CA ASP A 329 -10.75 33.34 41.77
C ASP A 329 -11.95 34.18 42.22
N ALA A 330 -13.18 33.90 41.75
CA ALA A 330 -14.40 34.58 42.18
C ALA A 330 -14.77 34.28 43.64
N ASP A 331 -14.72 33.01 44.06
CA ASP A 331 -14.98 32.63 45.46
C ASP A 331 -13.96 33.27 46.42
N ARG A 332 -12.69 33.40 45.98
CA ARG A 332 -11.66 34.11 46.76
C ARG A 332 -11.86 35.62 46.76
N LEU A 333 -12.34 36.20 45.66
CA LEU A 333 -12.58 37.63 45.55
C LEU A 333 -13.61 38.13 46.57
N ASP A 334 -14.68 37.38 46.81
CA ASP A 334 -15.70 37.75 47.80
C ASP A 334 -15.12 37.79 49.22
N GLY A 335 -14.27 36.81 49.58
CA GLY A 335 -13.55 36.80 50.85
C GLY A 335 -12.60 38.00 50.98
N ILE A 336 -11.87 38.30 49.91
CA ILE A 336 -10.97 39.45 49.84
C ILE A 336 -11.73 40.78 49.99
N LEU A 337 -12.86 40.94 49.31
CA LEU A 337 -13.69 42.15 49.37
C LEU A 337 -14.26 42.36 50.77
N GLN A 338 -14.66 41.28 51.45
CA GLN A 338 -15.17 41.36 52.80
C GLN A 338 -14.06 41.72 53.81
N GLN A 339 -12.86 41.19 53.64
CA GLN A 339 -11.70 41.56 54.46
C GLN A 339 -11.25 43.01 54.21
N LEU A 340 -11.21 43.44 52.94
CA LEU A 340 -10.92 44.82 52.55
C LEU A 340 -11.93 45.81 53.16
N HIS A 341 -13.22 45.43 53.21
CA HIS A 341 -14.27 46.26 53.79
C HIS A 341 -14.13 46.41 55.31
N ASN A 342 -13.73 45.36 56.01
CA ASN A 342 -13.65 45.35 57.47
C ASN A 342 -12.33 45.92 58.03
N GLU A 343 -11.20 45.64 57.38
CA GLU A 343 -9.86 45.86 57.95
C GLU A 343 -9.00 46.87 57.14
N GLY A 344 -9.47 47.30 55.97
CA GLY A 344 -8.73 48.23 55.10
C GLY A 344 -7.68 47.56 54.22
N ILE A 345 -7.01 48.34 53.36
CA ILE A 345 -6.13 47.77 52.31
C ILE A 345 -4.85 47.12 52.85
N ASP A 346 -4.45 47.46 54.07
CA ASP A 346 -3.20 47.01 54.69
C ASP A 346 -3.28 45.59 55.26
N SER A 347 -4.47 45.00 55.38
CA SER A 347 -4.65 43.62 55.84
C SER A 347 -4.54 42.56 54.73
N LEU A 348 -4.49 42.98 53.46
CA LEU A 348 -4.40 42.08 52.31
C LEU A 348 -3.00 41.50 52.12
N SER A 349 -2.95 40.18 51.88
CA SER A 349 -1.72 39.50 51.48
C SER A 349 -1.24 39.97 50.09
N ASP A 350 0.06 39.85 49.82
CA ASP A 350 0.64 40.19 48.51
C ASP A 350 0.04 39.35 47.35
N GLU A 351 -0.50 38.18 47.66
CA GLU A 351 -1.15 37.30 46.70
C GLU A 351 -2.55 37.83 46.33
N ASP A 352 -3.31 38.31 47.32
CA ASP A 352 -4.64 38.90 47.11
C ASP A 352 -4.57 40.25 46.38
N ARG A 353 -3.54 41.06 46.66
CA ARG A 353 -3.26 42.31 45.92
C ARG A 353 -3.01 42.04 44.43
N LYS A 354 -2.31 40.94 44.10
CA LYS A 354 -2.09 40.51 42.70
C LYS A 354 -3.36 40.00 42.03
N ILE A 355 -4.26 39.36 42.77
CA ILE A 355 -5.57 38.92 42.25
C ILE A 355 -6.42 40.16 41.91
N LEU A 356 -6.51 41.13 42.83
CA LEU A 356 -7.24 42.40 42.62
C LEU A 356 -6.70 43.20 41.44
N SER A 357 -5.38 43.30 41.28
CA SER A 357 -4.78 44.01 40.13
C SER A 357 -5.17 43.34 38.81
N ARG A 358 -5.13 42.00 38.75
CA ARG A 358 -5.49 41.22 37.56
C ARG A 358 -6.97 41.38 37.18
N VAL A 359 -7.87 41.35 38.17
CA VAL A 359 -9.31 41.58 37.95
C VAL A 359 -9.57 43.03 37.50
N SER A 360 -8.88 44.02 38.09
CA SER A 360 -9.02 45.42 37.66
C SER A 360 -8.58 45.63 36.21
N GLU A 361 -7.49 44.98 35.77
CA GLU A 361 -7.02 45.03 34.39
C GLU A 361 -7.97 44.34 33.42
N GLN A 362 -8.55 43.20 33.82
CA GLN A 362 -9.58 42.52 33.03
C GLN A 362 -10.83 43.37 32.87
N LEU A 363 -11.34 43.98 33.94
CA LEU A 363 -12.48 44.89 33.88
C LEU A 363 -12.20 46.12 33.01
N ARG A 364 -10.98 46.65 33.06
CA ARG A 364 -10.55 47.76 32.20
C ARG A 364 -10.53 47.36 30.72
N LYS A 365 -10.00 46.18 30.40
CA LYS A 365 -10.01 45.62 29.04
C LYS A 365 -11.43 45.33 28.53
N ALA A 366 -12.31 44.81 29.39
CA ALA A 366 -13.70 44.52 29.03
C ALA A 366 -14.49 45.80 28.70
N ARG A 367 -14.31 46.88 29.47
CA ARG A 367 -14.91 48.19 29.15
C ARG A 367 -14.42 48.76 27.81
N GLN A 368 -13.14 48.60 27.51
CA GLN A 368 -12.55 49.04 26.23
C GLN A 368 -13.03 48.24 25.01
N GLN A 369 -13.49 47.00 25.19
CA GLN A 369 -14.06 46.20 24.10
C GLN A 369 -15.55 46.48 23.86
N GLN A 370 -16.24 47.11 24.81
CA GLN A 370 -17.66 47.48 24.71
C GLN A 370 -17.87 48.92 24.20
N SER A 371 -16.83 49.76 24.22
CA SER A 371 -16.78 51.06 23.53
C SER A 371 -16.28 50.92 22.11
#